data_AF-A0AAD8YDL4-F1
#
_entry.id   AF-A0AAD8YDL4-F1
#
_cell.length_a   1.000
_cell.length_b   1.000
_cell.length_c   1.000
_cell.angle_alpha   90.00
_cell.angle_beta   90.00
_cell.angle_gamma   90.00
#
_symmetry.space_group_name_H-M   'P 1'
#
loop_
_entity.id
_entity.type
_entity.pdbx_description
1 polymer ?
#
loop_
_entity_poly.entity_id
_entity_poly.type
_entity_poly.pdbx_seq_one_letter_code
_entity_poly.pdbx_strand_id
1 'polypeptide(L)'
;MIQDGAFMSCRRLERIDLIGGVHEFVSSLHLEEWRKAAKDEINRINRDLPLTNLREVDKTTVIQEWIQSVLNSIERYKVEHYALLKECMTILELAVWGTKIVEAEEERKNEKANATSTTISLEENLSETLKIDNEWSFRQEQRNLCCATVVIQNVIPYLMCTKLDD
;
A
#
# COMPACT_ATOMS: atom_id res chain seq x y z
N MET A 1 -26.27 6.83 -10.80
CA MET A 1 -26.90 5.50 -10.76
C MET A 1 -27.86 5.36 -11.93
N ILE A 2 -28.05 4.14 -12.43
CA ILE A 2 -29.05 3.82 -13.48
C ILE A 2 -30.44 3.96 -12.86
N GLN A 3 -31.39 4.56 -13.58
CA GLN A 3 -32.78 4.71 -13.12
C GLN A 3 -33.46 3.34 -12.98
N ASP A 4 -34.29 3.18 -11.95
CA ASP A 4 -35.05 1.95 -11.73
C ASP A 4 -35.91 1.60 -12.94
N GLY A 5 -35.91 0.31 -13.27
CA GLY A 5 -36.62 -0.26 -14.39
C GLY A 5 -36.17 0.20 -15.79
N ALA A 6 -35.03 0.90 -15.93
CA ALA A 6 -34.50 1.35 -17.22
C ALA A 6 -34.39 0.23 -18.27
N PHE A 7 -34.22 -1.03 -17.83
CA PHE A 7 -34.08 -2.19 -18.70
C PHE A 7 -35.23 -3.21 -18.60
N MET A 8 -36.36 -2.87 -17.95
CA MET A 8 -37.48 -3.82 -17.76
C MET A 8 -38.01 -4.40 -19.08
N SER A 9 -38.06 -3.58 -20.14
CA SER A 9 -38.58 -4.02 -21.45
C SER A 9 -37.50 -4.56 -22.39
N CYS A 10 -36.24 -4.60 -21.96
CA CYS A 10 -35.09 -5.00 -22.79
C CYS A 10 -34.87 -6.52 -22.77
N ARG A 11 -35.83 -7.29 -23.29
CA ARG A 11 -35.75 -8.78 -23.30
C ARG A 11 -34.54 -9.35 -24.03
N ARG A 12 -34.05 -8.63 -25.05
CA ARG A 12 -32.88 -9.00 -25.87
C ARG A 12 -31.53 -8.59 -25.25
N LEU A 13 -31.53 -7.94 -24.09
CA LEU A 13 -30.30 -7.60 -23.39
C LEU A 13 -29.77 -8.84 -22.66
N GLU A 14 -28.75 -9.44 -23.27
CA GLU A 14 -28.14 -10.71 -22.81
C GLU A 14 -26.67 -10.56 -22.45
N ARG A 15 -26.03 -9.49 -22.92
CA ARG A 15 -24.60 -9.24 -22.74
C ARG A 15 -24.34 -7.79 -22.40
N ILE A 16 -23.41 -7.59 -21.47
CA ILE A 16 -22.84 -6.30 -21.11
C ILE A 16 -21.32 -6.47 -21.12
N ASP A 17 -20.66 -5.69 -21.95
CA ASP A 17 -19.20 -5.63 -22.00
C ASP A 17 -18.76 -4.26 -21.50
N LEU A 18 -17.83 -4.24 -20.55
CA LEU A 18 -17.17 -3.01 -20.11
C LEU A 18 -16.11 -2.64 -21.13
N ILE A 19 -16.02 -1.36 -21.46
CA ILE A 19 -14.98 -0.82 -22.36
C ILE A 19 -14.16 0.24 -21.63
N GLY A 20 -12.90 0.40 -22.03
CA GLY A 20 -12.02 1.44 -21.50
C GLY A 20 -11.33 1.08 -20.18
N GLY A 21 -11.26 2.06 -19.26
CA GLY A 21 -10.33 2.07 -18.14
C GLY A 21 -10.45 0.93 -17.12
N VAL A 22 -11.57 0.19 -17.11
CA VAL A 22 -11.71 -0.97 -16.21
C VAL A 22 -10.70 -2.09 -16.56
N HIS A 23 -10.43 -2.31 -17.85
CA HIS A 23 -9.45 -3.32 -18.26
C HIS A 23 -8.01 -2.90 -17.96
N GLU A 24 -7.73 -1.60 -18.02
CA GLU A 24 -6.46 -1.03 -17.56
C GLU A 24 -6.30 -1.18 -16.05
N PHE A 25 -7.34 -0.88 -15.27
CA PHE A 25 -7.36 -1.12 -13.83
C PHE A 25 -7.04 -2.59 -13.50
N VAL A 26 -7.73 -3.54 -14.14
CA VAL A 26 -7.45 -4.97 -13.92
C VAL A 26 -6.00 -5.30 -14.25
N SER A 27 -5.45 -4.73 -15.33
CA SER A 27 -4.06 -4.95 -15.73
C SER A 27 -3.05 -4.34 -14.75
N SER A 28 -3.42 -3.27 -14.04
CA SER A 28 -2.58 -2.60 -13.03
C SER A 28 -2.50 -3.36 -11.69
N LEU A 29 -3.39 -4.33 -11.43
CA LEU A 29 -3.36 -5.12 -10.21
C LEU A 29 -2.10 -5.98 -10.16
N HIS A 30 -1.34 -5.88 -9.06
CA HIS A 30 -0.04 -6.54 -8.92
C HIS A 30 -0.14 -8.07 -8.86
N LEU A 31 -1.18 -8.60 -8.20
CA LEU A 31 -1.36 -10.04 -7.98
C LEU A 31 -2.20 -10.69 -9.09
N GLU A 32 -1.69 -11.79 -9.65
CA GLU A 32 -2.40 -12.56 -10.69
C GLU A 32 -3.75 -13.08 -10.21
N GLU A 33 -3.85 -13.49 -8.95
CA GLU A 33 -5.11 -13.93 -8.34
C GLU A 33 -6.16 -12.83 -8.34
N TRP A 34 -5.75 -11.59 -8.07
CA TRP A 34 -6.65 -10.43 -8.12
C TRP A 34 -7.05 -10.09 -9.55
N ARG A 35 -6.13 -10.18 -10.52
CA ARG A 35 -6.45 -10.02 -11.94
C ARG A 35 -7.52 -11.01 -12.39
N LYS A 36 -7.33 -12.28 -12.03
CA LYS A 36 -8.28 -13.35 -12.34
C LYS A 36 -9.64 -13.10 -11.69
N ALA A 37 -9.65 -12.82 -10.38
CA ALA A 37 -10.89 -12.58 -9.64
C ALA A 37 -11.65 -11.34 -10.16
N ALA A 38 -10.96 -10.24 -10.46
CA ALA A 38 -11.58 -9.05 -11.04
C ALA A 38 -12.16 -9.33 -12.43
N LYS A 39 -11.45 -10.09 -13.27
CA LYS A 39 -11.95 -10.51 -14.59
C LYS A 39 -13.17 -11.42 -14.47
N ASP A 40 -13.18 -12.34 -13.51
CA ASP A 40 -14.32 -13.23 -13.24
C ASP A 40 -15.55 -12.46 -12.76
N GLU A 41 -15.36 -11.43 -11.94
CA GLU A 41 -16.41 -10.55 -11.43
C GLU A 41 -17.00 -9.66 -12.54
N ILE A 42 -16.16 -9.10 -13.41
CA ILE A 42 -16.60 -8.35 -14.60
C ILE A 42 -17.40 -9.24 -15.53
N ASN A 43 -16.93 -10.47 -15.80
CA ASN A 43 -17.60 -11.41 -16.68
C ASN A 43 -18.86 -12.04 -16.05
N ARG A 44 -19.08 -11.87 -14.74
CA ARG A 44 -20.21 -12.47 -14.02
C ARG A 44 -21.56 -12.01 -14.60
N ILE A 45 -21.68 -10.74 -14.98
CA ILE A 45 -22.94 -10.21 -15.54
C ILE A 45 -23.41 -10.94 -16.79
N ASN A 46 -22.47 -11.39 -17.63
CA ASN A 46 -22.79 -12.13 -18.84
C ASN A 46 -23.32 -13.55 -18.56
N ARG A 47 -23.16 -14.05 -17.32
CA ARG A 47 -23.78 -15.30 -16.84
C ARG A 47 -25.12 -15.04 -16.16
N ASP A 48 -25.25 -13.95 -15.41
CA ASP A 48 -26.42 -13.67 -14.58
C ASP A 48 -27.57 -13.01 -15.38
N LEU A 49 -27.23 -12.16 -16.35
CA LEU A 49 -28.20 -11.38 -17.11
C LEU A 49 -29.15 -12.25 -17.95
N PRO A 50 -28.73 -13.36 -18.59
CA PRO A 50 -29.66 -14.28 -19.24
C PRO A 50 -30.61 -14.98 -18.25
N LEU A 51 -30.17 -15.25 -17.02
CA LEU A 51 -30.98 -15.93 -15.99
C LEU A 51 -32.14 -15.06 -15.50
N THR A 52 -32.02 -13.73 -15.60
CA THR A 52 -33.12 -12.81 -15.25
C THR A 52 -34.37 -13.03 -16.09
N ASN A 53 -34.22 -13.40 -17.37
CA ASN A 53 -35.34 -13.71 -18.26
C ASN A 53 -36.14 -14.93 -17.80
N LEU A 54 -35.47 -15.91 -17.18
CA LEU A 54 -36.10 -17.14 -16.67
C LEU A 54 -36.80 -16.92 -15.33
N ARG A 55 -36.31 -15.97 -14.53
CA ARG A 55 -36.77 -15.74 -13.15
C ARG A 55 -37.72 -14.54 -13.03
N GLU A 56 -38.04 -13.89 -14.15
CA GLU A 56 -38.83 -12.64 -14.19
C GLU A 56 -38.28 -11.54 -13.27
N VAL A 57 -36.95 -11.52 -13.06
CA VAL A 57 -36.26 -10.52 -12.25
C VAL A 57 -35.96 -9.29 -13.10
N ASP A 58 -36.09 -8.09 -12.52
CA ASP A 58 -35.70 -6.86 -13.20
C ASP A 58 -34.20 -6.85 -13.51
N LYS A 59 -33.88 -6.77 -14.80
CA LYS A 59 -32.50 -6.65 -15.29
C LYS A 59 -31.80 -5.43 -14.71
N THR A 60 -32.54 -4.35 -14.48
CA THR A 60 -31.99 -3.11 -13.92
C THR A 60 -31.38 -3.36 -12.55
N THR A 61 -32.10 -4.06 -11.67
CA THR A 61 -31.63 -4.44 -10.32
C THR A 61 -30.38 -5.31 -10.40
N VAL A 62 -30.36 -6.32 -11.27
CA VAL A 62 -29.18 -7.20 -11.42
C VAL A 62 -27.96 -6.44 -11.94
N ILE A 63 -28.15 -5.50 -12.86
CA ILE A 63 -27.06 -4.65 -13.36
C ILE A 63 -26.56 -3.72 -12.26
N GLN A 64 -27.46 -3.11 -11.47
CA GLN A 64 -27.08 -2.24 -10.35
C GLN A 64 -26.29 -3.02 -9.28
N GLU A 65 -26.77 -4.20 -8.87
CA GLU A 65 -26.08 -5.08 -7.92
C GLU A 65 -24.71 -5.52 -8.44
N TRP A 66 -24.63 -5.87 -9.72
CA TRP A 66 -23.36 -6.22 -10.34
C TRP A 66 -22.38 -5.04 -10.36
N ILE A 67 -22.81 -3.84 -10.76
CA ILE A 67 -21.97 -2.63 -10.73
C ILE A 67 -21.46 -2.39 -9.30
N GLN A 68 -22.33 -2.48 -8.30
CA GLN A 68 -21.95 -2.28 -6.90
C GLN A 68 -20.93 -3.33 -6.44
N SER A 69 -21.11 -4.58 -6.84
CA SER A 69 -20.20 -5.68 -6.53
C SER A 69 -18.82 -5.48 -7.18
N VAL A 70 -18.77 -5.03 -8.44
CA VAL A 70 -17.52 -4.65 -9.11
C VAL A 70 -16.82 -3.51 -8.36
N LEU A 71 -17.55 -2.45 -8.00
CA LEU A 71 -17.01 -1.32 -7.24
C LEU A 71 -16.46 -1.74 -5.87
N ASN A 72 -17.20 -2.57 -5.13
CA ASN A 72 -16.77 -3.10 -3.84
C ASN A 72 -15.50 -3.97 -3.98
N SER A 73 -15.41 -4.76 -5.05
CA SER A 73 -14.21 -5.56 -5.35
C SER A 73 -13.00 -4.67 -5.64
N ILE A 74 -13.18 -3.62 -6.44
CA ILE A 74 -12.14 -2.61 -6.72
C ILE A 74 -11.65 -1.98 -5.42
N GLU A 75 -12.56 -1.56 -4.55
CA GLU A 75 -12.21 -0.91 -3.29
C GLU A 75 -11.46 -1.87 -2.34
N ARG A 76 -11.90 -3.12 -2.26
CA ARG A 76 -11.19 -4.17 -1.51
C ARG A 76 -9.74 -4.33 -2.01
N TYR A 77 -9.52 -4.41 -3.32
CA TYR A 77 -8.17 -4.55 -3.85
C TYR A 77 -7.27 -3.35 -3.54
N LYS A 78 -7.82 -2.13 -3.52
CA LYS A 78 -7.05 -0.94 -3.10
C LYS A 78 -6.61 -1.05 -1.64
N VAL A 79 -7.53 -1.45 -0.75
CA VAL A 79 -7.24 -1.59 0.68
C VAL A 79 -6.20 -2.69 0.91
N GLU A 80 -6.36 -3.85 0.29
CA GLU A 80 -5.41 -4.95 0.40
C GLU A 80 -4.04 -4.57 -0.20
N HIS A 81 -4.02 -3.86 -1.33
CA HIS A 81 -2.78 -3.37 -1.93
C HIS A 81 -2.02 -2.43 -0.99
N TYR A 82 -2.74 -1.50 -0.37
CA TYR A 82 -2.17 -0.57 0.60
C TYR A 82 -1.63 -1.30 1.84
N ALA A 83 -2.34 -2.31 2.33
CA ALA A 83 -1.89 -3.14 3.45
C ALA A 83 -0.57 -3.87 3.12
N LEU A 84 -0.47 -4.50 1.95
CA LEU A 84 0.76 -5.15 1.48
C LEU A 84 1.91 -4.16 1.35
N LEU A 85 1.67 -2.99 0.76
CA LEU A 85 2.69 -1.96 0.59
C LEU A 85 3.23 -1.49 1.95
N LYS A 86 2.35 -1.30 2.93
CA LYS A 86 2.73 -0.93 4.30
C LYS A 86 3.59 -2.01 4.95
N GLU A 87 3.21 -3.28 4.82
CA GLU A 87 3.98 -4.40 5.35
C GLU A 87 5.38 -4.46 4.72
N CYS A 88 5.47 -4.42 3.39
CA CYS A 88 6.75 -4.40 2.68
C CYS A 88 7.63 -3.22 3.11
N MET A 89 7.04 -2.02 3.28
CA MET A 89 7.78 -0.85 3.77
C MET A 89 8.34 -1.08 5.18
N THR A 90 7.55 -1.63 6.10
CA THR A 90 8.04 -1.92 7.46
C THR A 90 9.17 -2.95 7.47
N ILE A 91 9.11 -3.97 6.62
CA ILE A 91 10.18 -4.96 6.48
C ILE A 91 11.45 -4.30 5.96
N LEU A 92 11.34 -3.43 4.94
CA LEU A 92 12.46 -2.68 4.40
C LEU A 92 13.08 -1.75 5.44
N GLU A 93 12.26 -1.03 6.20
CA GLU A 93 12.74 -0.19 7.30
C GLU A 93 13.52 -1.00 8.33
N LEU A 94 12.98 -2.13 8.79
CA LEU A 94 13.65 -3.01 9.75
C LEU A 94 14.97 -3.58 9.23
N ALA A 95 15.01 -3.97 7.95
CA ALA A 95 16.24 -4.46 7.32
C ALA A 95 17.32 -3.36 7.28
N VAL A 96 16.95 -2.13 6.90
CA VAL A 96 17.85 -0.96 6.89
C VAL A 96 18.35 -0.62 8.30
N TRP A 97 17.51 -0.73 9.33
CA TRP A 97 17.95 -0.53 10.71
C TRP A 97 18.89 -1.65 11.16
N GLY A 98 18.60 -2.89 10.78
CA GLY A 98 19.46 -4.04 11.08
C GLY A 98 20.87 -3.87 10.52
N THR A 99 21.02 -3.44 9.26
CA THR A 99 22.35 -3.20 8.65
C THR A 99 23.09 -2.08 9.35
N LYS A 100 22.41 -0.96 9.66
CA LYS A 100 23.02 0.17 10.38
C LYS A 100 23.52 -0.20 11.78
N ILE A 101 22.81 -1.07 12.48
CA ILE A 101 23.25 -1.55 13.81
C ILE A 101 24.53 -2.37 13.68
N VAL A 102 24.59 -3.28 12.69
CA VAL A 102 25.80 -4.10 12.43
C VAL A 102 27.00 -3.22 12.09
N GLU A 103 26.83 -2.24 11.20
CA GLU A 103 27.89 -1.27 10.84
C GLU A 103 28.39 -0.52 12.08
N ALA A 104 27.49 0.02 12.90
CA ALA A 104 27.86 0.74 14.12
C ALA A 104 28.56 -0.15 15.16
N GLU A 105 28.22 -1.44 15.24
CA GLU A 105 28.91 -2.39 16.12
C GLU A 105 30.33 -2.73 15.63
N GLU A 106 30.54 -2.83 14.32
CA GLU A 106 31.86 -3.04 13.72
C GLU A 106 32.77 -1.83 13.94
N GLU A 107 32.26 -0.62 13.74
CA GLU A 107 32.98 0.63 14.03
C GLU A 107 33.47 0.68 15.49
N ARG A 108 32.58 0.37 16.44
CA ARG A 108 32.94 0.31 17.88
C ARG A 108 33.99 -0.76 18.20
N LYS A 109 33.99 -1.90 17.50
CA LYS A 109 35.00 -2.95 17.70
C LYS A 109 36.36 -2.51 17.17
N ASN A 110 36.38 -1.84 16.02
CA ASN A 110 37.60 -1.29 15.42
C ASN A 110 38.20 -0.18 16.30
N GLU A 111 37.37 0.72 16.85
CA GLU A 111 37.81 1.75 17.79
C GLU A 111 38.41 1.16 19.07
N LYS A 112 37.80 0.11 19.64
CA LYS A 112 38.35 -0.58 20.83
C LYS A 112 39.66 -1.32 20.53
N ALA A 113 39.79 -1.95 19.37
CA ALA A 113 41.05 -2.59 18.96
C ALA A 113 42.18 -1.55 18.83
N ASN A 114 41.87 -0.36 18.30
CA ASN A 114 42.82 0.74 18.18
C ASN A 114 43.15 1.40 19.53
N ALA A 115 42.16 1.51 20.43
CA ALA A 115 42.35 2.02 21.79
C ALA A 115 43.23 1.08 22.63
N THR A 116 43.16 -0.24 22.44
CA THR A 116 43.97 -1.21 23.21
C THR A 116 45.48 -1.13 22.88
N SER A 117 45.88 -0.52 21.75
CA SER A 117 47.29 -0.13 21.51
C SER A 117 47.72 1.15 22.25
N THR A 118 46.77 1.91 22.82
CA THR A 118 47.01 3.25 23.39
C THR A 118 46.57 3.36 24.87
N THR A 119 45.96 2.33 25.46
CA THR A 119 45.47 2.26 26.85
C THR A 119 46.57 2.11 27.90
N ILE A 120 47.50 3.09 27.94
CA ILE A 120 48.16 3.47 29.19
C ILE A 120 47.62 4.81 29.73
N SER A 121 46.81 5.59 28.99
CA SER A 121 46.70 7.04 29.33
C SER A 121 45.34 7.74 29.49
N LEU A 122 44.14 7.15 29.33
CA LEU A 122 42.91 7.99 29.28
C LEU A 122 41.67 7.39 29.97
N GLU A 123 41.78 7.04 31.25
CA GLU A 123 40.63 6.68 32.11
C GLU A 123 39.78 7.88 32.57
N GLU A 124 40.09 9.13 32.20
CA GLU A 124 39.49 10.32 32.85
C GLU A 124 38.23 10.94 32.20
N ASN A 125 37.71 10.47 31.06
CA ASN A 125 36.66 11.23 30.32
C ASN A 125 35.25 10.61 30.24
N LEU A 126 34.89 9.67 31.13
CA LEU A 126 33.62 8.92 31.02
C LEU A 126 32.42 9.48 31.81
N SER A 127 32.47 10.69 32.37
CA SER A 127 31.38 11.20 33.24
C SER A 127 30.47 12.29 32.65
N GLU A 128 30.66 12.76 31.40
CA GLU A 128 29.97 13.97 30.92
C GLU A 128 28.88 13.82 29.84
N THR A 129 28.58 12.63 29.32
CA THR A 129 27.63 12.50 28.18
C THR A 129 26.45 11.56 28.45
N LEU A 130 25.69 11.85 29.50
CA LEU A 130 24.31 11.37 29.66
C LEU A 130 23.38 12.56 29.94
N LYS A 131 23.07 13.33 28.91
CA LYS A 131 21.90 14.22 28.88
C LYS A 131 21.10 13.92 27.62
N ILE A 132 20.16 13.00 27.78
CA ILE A 132 19.09 12.70 26.82
C ILE A 132 18.09 13.85 26.94
N ASP A 133 18.28 14.91 26.14
CA ASP A 133 17.23 15.92 25.94
C ASP A 133 17.53 16.72 24.66
N ASN A 134 17.37 16.09 23.49
CA ASN A 134 17.17 16.76 22.17
C ASN A 134 17.10 15.76 21.00
N GLU A 135 16.29 14.71 21.13
CA GLU A 135 16.18 13.63 20.14
C GLU A 135 15.71 14.13 18.75
N TRP A 136 14.96 15.23 18.69
CA TRP A 136 14.50 15.80 17.41
C TRP A 136 15.60 16.57 16.67
N SER A 137 16.44 17.32 17.38
CA SER A 137 17.55 18.08 16.77
C SER A 137 18.60 17.14 16.20
N PHE A 138 18.90 16.04 16.90
CA PHE A 138 19.81 14.99 16.43
C PHE A 138 19.33 14.34 15.12
N ARG A 139 18.04 14.02 15.01
CA ARG A 139 17.43 13.45 13.80
C ARG A 139 17.45 14.43 12.61
N GLN A 140 17.40 15.73 12.85
CA GLN A 140 17.51 16.76 11.81
C GLN A 140 18.96 16.88 11.29
N GLU A 141 19.93 16.80 12.19
CA GLU A 141 21.35 16.98 11.88
C GLU A 141 21.93 15.78 11.11
N GLN A 142 21.50 14.56 11.44
CA GLN A 142 21.86 13.33 10.72
C GLN A 142 21.29 13.29 9.28
N ARG A 143 20.23 14.06 8.98
CA ARG A 143 19.72 14.22 7.60
C ARG A 143 20.65 15.04 6.71
N ASN A 144 21.41 15.99 7.26
CA ASN A 144 22.33 16.82 6.49
C ASN A 144 23.67 16.10 6.20
N LEU A 145 23.99 15.04 6.95
CA LEU A 145 25.20 14.22 6.77
C LEU A 145 25.00 13.02 5.85
N CYS A 146 23.77 12.50 5.79
CA CYS A 146 23.42 11.44 4.84
C CYS A 146 23.25 12.08 3.46
N CYS A 147 24.20 11.87 2.55
CA CYS A 147 24.14 12.25 1.13
C CYS A 147 23.04 11.48 0.35
N ALA A 148 21.85 11.31 0.94
CA ALA A 148 20.68 10.76 0.30
C ALA A 148 20.24 11.70 -0.82
N THR A 149 20.59 11.32 -2.06
CA THR A 149 20.21 12.05 -3.28
C THR A 149 18.71 11.89 -3.60
N VAL A 150 18.04 10.91 -2.97
CA VAL A 150 16.62 10.65 -3.18
C VAL A 150 15.79 11.35 -2.11
N VAL A 151 15.32 12.54 -2.44
CA VAL A 151 14.21 13.20 -1.74
C VAL A 151 12.92 12.65 -2.36
N ILE A 152 12.22 11.75 -1.67
CA ILE A 152 10.84 11.43 -2.04
C ILE A 152 9.96 12.57 -1.50
N GLN A 153 9.79 13.60 -2.32
CA GLN A 153 8.97 14.75 -2.01
C GLN A 153 7.49 14.32 -1.92
N ASN A 154 6.75 14.85 -0.94
CA ASN A 154 5.32 14.64 -0.75
C ASN A 154 4.89 13.21 -0.36
N VAL A 155 5.59 12.52 0.54
CA VAL A 155 5.09 11.26 1.11
C VAL A 155 4.03 11.45 2.22
N ILE A 156 4.01 12.60 2.89
CA ILE A 156 3.07 12.87 3.99
C ILE A 156 1.59 12.72 3.57
N PRO A 157 1.15 13.23 2.40
CA PRO A 157 -0.21 13.00 1.91
C PRO A 157 -0.58 11.51 1.70
N TYR A 158 0.39 10.64 1.46
CA TYR A 158 0.14 9.20 1.24
C TYR A 158 0.18 8.37 2.53
N LEU A 159 0.64 8.97 3.64
CA LEU A 159 0.70 8.32 4.96
C LEU A 159 -0.51 8.68 5.83
N MET A 160 -1.15 9.83 5.57
CA MET A 160 -2.39 10.21 6.24
C MET A 160 -3.58 9.61 5.49
N CYS A 161 -4.07 8.47 5.98
CA CYS A 161 -5.42 8.02 5.66
C CYS A 161 -6.38 9.00 6.34
N THR A 162 -6.76 10.07 5.64
CA THR A 162 -7.85 10.93 6.09
C THR A 162 -9.11 10.08 6.08
N LYS A 163 -9.68 9.86 7.27
CA LYS A 163 -11.06 9.39 7.38
C LYS A 163 -11.90 10.38 6.57
N LEU A 164 -12.50 9.89 5.50
CA LEU A 164 -13.57 10.60 4.81
C LEU A 164 -14.78 10.50 5.74
N ASP A 165 -14.95 11.55 6.55
CA ASP A 165 -16.25 11.88 7.11
C ASP A 165 -17.11 12.43 5.96
N ASP A 166 -18.09 11.65 5.54
CA ASP A 166 -19.52 12.01 5.35
C ASP A 166 -20.31 10.85 4.73
#